data_AF-A0A832IJA1-F1
#
_entry.id   AF-A0A832IJA1-F1
#
_cell.length_a   1.000
_cell.length_b   1.000
_cell.length_c   1.000
_cell.angle_alpha   90.00
_cell.angle_beta   90.00
_cell.angle_gamma   90.00
#
_symmetry.space_group_name_H-M   'P 1'
#
loop_
_entity.id
_entity.type
_entity.pdbx_description
1 polymer ?
#
loop_
_entity_poly.entity_id
_entity_poly.type
_entity_poly.pdbx_seq_one_letter_code
_entity_poly.pdbx_strand_id
1 'polypeptide(L)' 'MKSISLGLIGFGTIGTGVVKLLGDAGELLAKRLGVELRLKKIADTDLNRVRPVSVPSHLLTREPMDIVNDPEIDIVI' A
#
# COMPACT_ATOMS: atom_id res chain seq x y z
N MET A 1 -18.50 -3.53 -5.64
CA MET A 1 -17.33 -4.30 -6.13
C MET A 1 -16.58 -4.79 -4.91
N LYS A 2 -16.07 -6.04 -4.87
CA LYS A 2 -15.25 -6.49 -3.73
C LYS A 2 -13.94 -5.70 -3.69
N SER A 3 -13.42 -5.45 -2.50
CA SER A 3 -12.13 -4.80 -2.28
C SER A 3 -11.17 -5.76 -1.60
N ILE A 4 -9.89 -5.67 -1.95
CA ILE A 4 -8.77 -6.37 -1.31
C ILE A 4 -7.86 -5.32 -0.68
N SER A 5 -7.67 -5.41 0.63
CA SER A 5 -6.80 -4.55 1.42
C SER A 5 -5.37 -5.05 1.37
N LEU A 6 -4.45 -4.15 1.02
CA LEU A 6 -3.02 -4.41 0.90
C LEU A 6 -2.26 -3.75 2.05
N GLY A 7 -1.33 -4.49 2.63
CA GLY A 7 -0.27 -3.96 3.49
C GLY A 7 1.07 -4.03 2.77
N LEU A 8 1.86 -2.95 2.82
CA LEU A 8 3.18 -2.89 2.18
C LEU A 8 4.28 -2.77 3.22
N ILE A 9 5.21 -3.72 3.26
CA ILE A 9 6.41 -3.66 4.11
C ILE A 9 7.62 -3.26 3.26
N GLY A 10 8.10 -2.06 3.50
CA GLY A 10 9.19 -1.44 2.76
C GLY A 10 8.68 -0.40 1.75
N PHE A 11 9.08 0.85 1.97
CA PHE A 11 8.75 1.99 1.12
C PHE A 11 10.00 2.55 0.44
N GLY A 12 10.87 1.67 -0.06
CA GLY A 12 12.03 2.03 -0.87
C GLY A 12 11.66 2.28 -2.35
N THR A 13 12.60 2.04 -3.26
CA THR A 13 12.38 2.18 -4.71
C THR A 13 11.23 1.30 -5.21
N ILE A 14 11.18 0.03 -4.79
CA ILE A 14 10.14 -0.92 -5.22
C ILE A 14 8.79 -0.54 -4.62
N GLY A 15 8.71 -0.33 -3.31
CA GLY A 15 7.47 0.08 -2.64
C GLY A 15 6.89 1.38 -3.21
N THR A 16 7.76 2.35 -3.54
CA THR A 16 7.37 3.58 -4.26
C THR A 16 6.75 3.27 -5.61
N GLY A 17 7.34 2.34 -6.38
CA GLY A 17 6.78 1.89 -7.65
C GLY A 17 5.41 1.23 -7.51
N VAL A 18 5.21 0.42 -6.46
CA VAL A 18 3.92 -0.21 -6.15
C VAL A 18 2.86 0.86 -5.85
N VAL A 19 3.17 1.80 -4.95
CA VAL A 19 2.24 2.90 -4.61
C VAL A 19 1.89 3.72 -5.85
N LYS A 20 2.90 4.06 -6.68
CA LYS A 20 2.68 4.78 -7.93
C LYS A 20 1.75 4.03 -8.87
N LEU A 21 2.00 2.74 -9.08
CA LEU A 21 1.21 1.91 -10.00
C LEU A 21 -0.24 1.75 -9.52
N LEU A 22 -0.45 1.59 -8.21
CA LEU A 22 -1.79 1.54 -7.63
C LEU A 22 -2.55 2.86 -7.80
N GLY A 23 -1.87 4.00 -7.68
CA GLY A 23 -2.47 5.32 -7.92
C GLY A 23 -2.77 5.58 -9.40
N ASP A 24 -1.81 5.35 -10.28
CA ASP A 24 -1.91 5.68 -11.71
C ASP A 24 -2.83 4.73 -12.48
N ALA A 25 -2.84 3.44 -12.11
CA ALA A 25 -3.53 2.38 -12.85
C ALA A 25 -4.62 1.65 -12.03
N GLY A 26 -4.99 2.16 -10.85
CA GLY A 26 -5.95 1.50 -9.95
C GLY A 26 -7.29 1.15 -10.60
N GLU A 27 -7.89 2.06 -11.37
CA GLU A 27 -9.13 1.78 -12.08
C GLU A 27 -8.99 0.70 -13.17
N LEU A 28 -7.86 0.71 -13.89
CA LEU A 28 -7.59 -0.28 -14.93
C LEU A 28 -7.41 -1.68 -14.30
N LEU A 29 -6.66 -1.75 -13.20
CA LEU A 29 -6.48 -2.98 -12.43
C LEU A 29 -7.82 -3.47 -11.90
N ALA A 30 -8.64 -2.57 -11.36
CA ALA A 30 -9.95 -2.92 -10.85
C ALA A 30 -10.89 -3.50 -11.92
N LYS A 31 -10.90 -2.91 -13.13
CA LYS A 31 -11.66 -3.44 -14.28
C LYS A 31 -11.16 -4.81 -14.72
N ARG A 32 -9.85 -5.07 -14.69
CA ARG A 32 -9.24 -6.34 -15.11
C ARG A 32 -9.42 -7.46 -14.09
N LEU A 33 -9.29 -7.13 -12.80
CA LEU A 33 -9.36 -8.10 -11.71
C LEU A 33 -10.79 -8.32 -11.19
N GLY A 34 -11.71 -7.40 -11.49
CA GLY A 34 -13.08 -7.40 -10.94
C GLY A 34 -13.15 -7.03 -9.46
N VAL A 35 -12.03 -6.59 -8.87
CA VAL A 35 -11.89 -6.20 -7.46
C VAL A 35 -11.05 -4.94 -7.34
N GLU A 36 -11.34 -4.09 -6.36
CA GLU A 36 -10.55 -2.90 -6.07
C GLU A 36 -9.39 -3.24 -5.14
N LEU A 37 -8.17 -2.82 -5.48
CA LEU A 37 -7.02 -2.94 -4.60
C LEU A 37 -6.89 -1.66 -3.77
N ARG A 38 -6.88 -1.79 -2.44
CA ARG A 38 -6.80 -0.65 -1.51
C ARG A 38 -5.58 -0.77 -0.63
N LEU A 39 -4.68 0.21 -0.70
CA LEU A 39 -3.53 0.26 0.18
C LEU A 39 -3.96 0.74 1.57
N LYS A 40 -3.90 -0.14 2.57
CA LYS A 40 -4.35 0.15 3.93
C LYS A 40 -3.23 0.69 4.82
N LYS A 41 -2.02 0.16 4.67
CA LYS A 41 -0.89 0.51 5.53
C LYS A 41 0.44 0.27 4.82
N ILE A 42 1.42 1.09 5.13
CA ILE A 42 2.80 0.99 4.65
C ILE A 42 3.73 1.07 5.86
N ALA A 43 4.58 0.06 6.05
CA ALA A 43 5.62 0.05 7.07
C ALA A 43 6.97 0.39 6.45
N ASP A 44 7.68 1.37 6.99
CA ASP A 44 9.06 1.68 6.59
C ASP A 44 9.85 2.27 7.76
N THR A 45 11.16 2.05 7.77
CA THR A 45 12.02 2.56 8.84
C THR A 45 12.22 4.08 8.75
N ASP A 46 12.09 4.68 7.56
CA ASP A 46 12.24 6.11 7.32
C ASP A 46 11.00 6.73 6.65
N LEU A 47 10.08 7.18 7.50
CA LEU A 47 8.84 7.86 7.09
C LEU A 47 9.05 9.28 6.56
N ASN A 48 10.23 9.89 6.79
CA ASN A 48 10.49 11.28 6.44
C ASN A 48 11.26 11.41 5.12
N ARG A 49 11.80 10.30 4.60
CA ARG A 49 12.48 10.28 3.30
C ARG A 49 11.57 10.78 2.19
N VAL A 50 12.06 11.77 1.44
CA VAL A 50 11.37 12.33 0.27
C VAL A 50 11.26 11.26 -0.81
N ARG A 51 10.05 11.10 -1.35
CA ARG A 51 9.69 10.12 -2.38
C ARG A 51 8.91 10.80 -3.50
N PRO A 52 8.96 10.29 -4.74
CA PRO A 52 8.22 10.85 -5.87
C PRO A 52 6.70 10.60 -5.81
N VAL A 53 6.21 9.91 -4.77
CA VAL A 53 4.79 9.70 -4.49
C VAL A 53 4.50 10.16 -3.08
N SER A 54 3.33 10.76 -2.88
CA SER A 54 2.81 11.10 -1.56
C SER A 54 1.69 10.15 -1.17
N VAL A 55 1.62 9.83 0.12
CA VAL A 55 0.55 9.05 0.72
C VAL A 55 0.09 9.77 1.98
N PRO A 56 -1.19 9.64 2.38
CA PRO A 56 -1.65 10.15 3.66
C PRO A 56 -0.82 9.58 4.81
N SER A 57 -0.43 10.44 5.75
CA SER A 57 0.43 10.06 6.88
C SER A 57 -0.15 8.96 7.77
N HIS A 58 -1.48 8.85 7.86
CA HIS A 58 -2.15 7.81 8.63
C HIS A 58 -1.99 6.39 8.06
N LEU A 59 -1.56 6.26 6.80
CA LEU A 59 -1.21 4.97 6.20
C LEU A 59 0.21 4.52 6.59
N LEU A 60 1.05 5.44 7.08
CA LEU A 60 2.44 5.15 7.39
C LEU A 60 2.60 4.65 8.82
N THR A 61 3.43 3.63 9.01
CA THR A 61 3.86 3.15 10.33
C THR A 61 5.34 2.77 10.29
N ARG A 62 5.99 2.76 11.45
CA ARG A 62 7.34 2.17 11.61
C ARG A 62 7.28 0.70 12.05
N GLU A 63 6.10 0.21 12.40
CA GLU A 63 5.91 -1.12 12.96
C GLU A 63 5.31 -2.07 11.90
N PRO A 64 6.10 -2.98 11.30
CA PRO A 64 5.58 -3.94 10.33
C PRO A 64 4.55 -4.90 10.94
N MET A 65 4.57 -5.14 12.26
CA MET A 65 3.55 -5.96 12.92
C MET A 65 2.16 -5.33 12.90
N ASP A 66 2.04 -4.00 12.72
CA ASP A 66 0.75 -3.34 12.47
C ASP A 66 0.12 -3.80 11.15
N ILE A 67 0.93 -4.35 10.23
CA ILE A 67 0.46 -4.91 8.96
C ILE A 67 0.15 -6.39 9.12
N VAL A 68 1.11 -7.16 9.66
CA VAL A 68 0.99 -8.62 9.77
C VAL A 68 -0.17 -9.04 10.67
N ASN A 69 -0.44 -8.26 11.73
CA ASN A 69 -1.49 -8.58 12.69
C ASN A 69 -2.84 -7.93 12.38
N ASP A 70 -2.97 -7.14 11.31
CA ASP A 70 -4.22 -6.46 10.97
C ASP A 70 -5.15 -7.45 10.24
N PRO A 71 -6.27 -7.87 10.86
CA PRO A 71 -7.15 -8.89 10.29
C PRO A 71 -7.93 -8.39 9.07
N GLU A 72 -7.91 -7.09 8.80
CA GLU A 72 -8.55 -6.52 7.60
C GLU A 72 -7.56 -6.35 6.44
N ILE A 73 -6.28 -6.76 6.60
CA ILE A 73 -5.32 -6.83 5.50
C ILE A 73 -5.38 -8.23 4.88
N ASP A 74 -5.74 -8.28 3.60
CA ASP A 74 -5.89 -9.53 2.86
C ASP A 74 -4.55 -10.04 2.31
N ILE A 75 -3.65 -9.13 1.93
CA ILE A 75 -2.36 -9.44 1.30
C ILE A 75 -1.28 -8.52 1.86
N VAL A 76 -0.15 -9.12 2.26
CA VAL A 76 1.08 -8.41 2.62
C VAL A 76 2.07 -8.49 1.45
N ILE A 77 2.63 -7.34 1.07
CA ILE A 77 3.63 -7.17 0.01
C ILE A 77 4.96 -6.76 0.63
#